data_AF-H2XS57-F1
#
_entry.id   AF-H2XS57-F1
#
_cell.length_a   1.000
_cell.length_b   1.000
_cell.length_c   1.000
_cell.angle_alpha   90.00
_cell.angle_beta   90.00
_cell.angle_gamma   90.00
#
_symmetry.space_group_name_H-M   'P 1'
#
loop_
_entity.id
_entity.type
_entity.pdbx_description
1 polymer ?
#
loop_
_entity_poly.entity_id
_entity_poly.type
_entity_poly.pdbx_seq_one_letter_code
_entity_poly.pdbx_strand_id
1 'polypeptide(L)' 'MVANTDTRHFLDFTKHIFRHNPVRLHVKELSMIHGRDEFITRSSFESSINFFYHLMLNANEKGDVLPPLEHTTEL' A
#
# COMPACT_ATOMS: atom_id res chain seq x y z
N MET A 1 -9.11 -2.59 -12.53
CA MET A 1 -8.30 -2.55 -11.29
C MET A 1 -7.12 -3.49 -11.45
N VAL A 2 -5.89 -2.99 -11.36
CA VAL A 2 -4.70 -3.86 -11.36
C VAL A 2 -4.69 -4.66 -10.04
N ALA A 3 -4.39 -5.97 -10.11
CA ALA A 3 -4.31 -6.92 -8.98
C ALA A 3 -5.62 -7.25 -8.21
N ASN A 4 -6.79 -6.78 -8.64
CA ASN A 4 -8.15 -7.16 -8.18
C ASN A 4 -8.31 -7.65 -6.71
N THR A 5 -7.73 -6.92 -5.76
CA THR A 5 -7.73 -7.26 -4.34
C THR A 5 -9.14 -7.21 -3.74
N ASP A 6 -9.31 -7.80 -2.55
CA ASP A 6 -10.58 -7.76 -1.81
C ASP A 6 -11.09 -6.34 -1.52
N THR A 7 -10.21 -5.34 -1.62
CA THR A 7 -10.55 -3.90 -1.61
C THR A 7 -11.73 -3.55 -2.53
N ARG A 8 -11.92 -4.26 -3.64
CA ARG A 8 -13.08 -4.04 -4.55
C ARG A 8 -14.43 -4.15 -3.84
N HIS A 9 -14.52 -4.95 -2.78
CA HIS A 9 -15.74 -5.14 -1.99
C HIS A 9 -15.99 -4.03 -0.98
N PHE A 10 -15.00 -3.16 -0.71
CA PHE A 10 -15.08 -2.08 0.25
C PHE A 10 -15.33 -0.71 -0.39
N LEU A 11 -15.26 -0.61 -1.73
CA LEU A 11 -15.36 0.65 -2.48
C LEU A 11 -16.68 1.39 -2.24
N ASP A 12 -17.79 0.66 -2.08
CA ASP A 12 -19.11 1.26 -1.85
C ASP A 12 -19.35 1.63 -0.37
N PHE A 13 -18.52 1.13 0.54
CA PHE A 13 -18.69 1.36 1.99
C PHE A 13 -17.98 2.61 2.49
N THR A 14 -16.84 2.98 1.89
CA THR A 14 -16.04 4.14 2.34
C THR A 14 -15.15 4.67 1.23
N LYS A 15 -14.86 5.98 1.28
CA LYS A 15 -13.86 6.62 0.42
C LYS A 15 -12.46 6.61 1.03
N HIS A 16 -12.33 6.26 2.31
CA HIS A 16 -11.06 6.23 3.03
C HIS A 16 -10.35 4.89 2.84
N ILE A 17 -9.96 4.60 1.60
CA ILE A 17 -9.35 3.33 1.22
C ILE A 17 -7.86 3.54 0.95
N PHE A 18 -7.02 2.95 1.78
CA PHE A 18 -5.58 2.94 1.57
C PHE A 18 -5.15 1.75 0.70
N ARG A 19 -4.50 2.02 -0.44
CA ARG A 19 -4.12 1.00 -1.45
C ARG A 19 -2.66 1.11 -1.88
N HIS A 20 -1.76 0.94 -0.93
CA HIS A 20 -0.33 0.97 -1.18
C HIS A 20 0.35 -0.28 -0.61
N ASN A 21 1.21 -0.91 -1.41
CA ASN A 21 2.09 -1.97 -0.96
C ASN A 21 3.53 -1.39 -0.88
N PRO A 22 4.12 -1.24 0.32
CA PRO A 22 5.43 -0.62 0.50
C PRO A 22 6.61 -1.58 0.22
N VAL A 23 6.34 -2.79 -0.26
CA VAL A 23 7.40 -3.72 -0.69
C VAL A 23 8.06 -3.18 -1.95
N ARG A 24 9.37 -2.96 -1.87
CA ARG A 24 10.19 -2.57 -3.03
C ARG A 24 10.57 -3.83 -3.81
N LEU A 25 10.33 -3.80 -5.12
CA LEU A 25 10.66 -4.90 -6.02
C LEU A 25 11.52 -4.39 -7.18
N HIS A 26 12.53 -5.16 -7.54
CA HIS A 26 13.25 -5.04 -8.80
C HIS A 26 12.40 -5.57 -9.96
N VAL A 27 12.68 -5.12 -11.18
CA VAL A 27 11.91 -5.50 -12.38
C VAL A 27 11.81 -7.03 -12.57
N LYS A 28 12.86 -7.78 -12.21
CA LYS A 28 12.87 -9.25 -12.26
C LYS A 28 11.92 -9.88 -11.22
N GLU A 29 11.73 -9.24 -10.07
CA GLU A 29 10.88 -9.74 -8.99
C GLU A 29 9.39 -9.48 -9.30
N LEU A 30 9.07 -8.45 -10.11
CA LEU A 30 7.70 -8.17 -10.54
C LEU A 30 7.07 -9.31 -11.33
N SER A 31 7.85 -10.03 -12.15
CA SER A 31 7.33 -11.19 -12.90
C SER A 31 7.12 -12.43 -12.03
N MET A 32 7.59 -12.41 -10.78
CA MET A 32 7.42 -13.48 -9.81
C MET A 32 6.13 -13.34 -8.97
N ILE A 33 5.42 -12.21 -9.09
CA ILE A 33 4.11 -12.03 -8.45
C ILE A 33 3.16 -13.10 -9.02
N HIS A 34 2.72 -14.03 -8.17
CA HIS A 34 1.99 -15.24 -8.57
C HIS A 34 2.73 -16.15 -9.57
N GLY A 35 4.05 -16.03 -9.63
CA GLY A 35 4.94 -16.80 -10.49
C GLY A 35 5.67 -17.91 -9.74
N ARG A 36 6.66 -18.53 -10.39
CA ARG A 36 7.57 -19.47 -9.71
C ARG A 36 8.59 -18.71 -8.90
N ASP A 37 9.05 -19.33 -7.82
CA ASP A 37 10.06 -18.77 -6.92
C ASP A 37 9.66 -17.39 -6.42
N GLU A 38 8.40 -17.21 -6.02
CA GLU A 38 7.90 -15.96 -5.45
C GLU A 38 8.65 -15.65 -4.14
N PHE A 39 9.33 -14.52 -4.10
CA PHE A 39 10.04 -14.05 -2.92
C PHE A 39 10.07 -12.52 -2.87
N ILE A 40 10.42 -12.01 -1.68
CA ILE A 40 10.85 -10.64 -1.48
C ILE A 40 12.18 -10.67 -0.75
N THR A 41 13.04 -9.67 -0.99
CA THR A 41 14.30 -9.58 -0.25
C THR A 41 14.03 -9.27 1.22
N ARG A 42 14.92 -9.74 2.11
CA ARG A 42 14.82 -9.46 3.55
C ARG A 42 14.77 -7.95 3.83
N SER A 43 15.57 -7.15 3.13
CA SER A 43 15.58 -5.70 3.27
C SER A 43 14.25 -5.05 2.85
N SER A 44 13.57 -5.58 1.84
CA SER A 44 12.25 -5.11 1.41
C SER A 44 11.16 -5.47 2.41
N PHE A 45 11.26 -6.65 3.03
CA PHE A 45 10.40 -7.03 4.16
C PHE A 45 10.58 -6.09 5.36
N GLU A 46 11.81 -5.84 5.77
CA GLU A 46 12.13 -4.93 6.88
C GLU A 46 11.66 -3.49 6.59
N SER A 47 11.86 -3.01 5.35
CA SER A 47 11.40 -1.68 4.92
C SER A 47 9.87 -1.56 4.92
N SER A 48 9.17 -2.63 4.53
CA SER A 48 7.70 -2.70 4.55
C SER A 48 7.16 -2.60 5.99
N ILE A 49 7.76 -3.33 6.93
CA ILE A 49 7.42 -3.23 8.36
C ILE A 49 7.66 -1.81 8.87
N ASN A 50 8.83 -1.23 8.56
CA ASN A 50 9.19 0.12 9.00
C ASN A 50 8.21 1.17 8.46
N PHE A 51 7.78 1.03 7.20
CA PHE A 51 6.76 1.90 6.60
C PHE A 51 5.45 1.87 7.39
N PHE A 52 4.89 0.67 7.62
CA PHE A 52 3.61 0.57 8.34
C PHE A 52 3.72 1.01 9.80
N TYR A 53 4.84 0.72 10.46
CA TYR A 53 5.12 1.19 11.81
C TYR A 53 5.02 2.72 11.92
N HIS A 54 5.74 3.44 11.06
CA HIS A 54 5.70 4.91 11.06
C HIS A 54 4.37 5.46 10.55
N LEU A 55 3.72 4.81 9.57
CA LEU A 55 2.39 5.21 9.10
C LEU A 55 1.38 5.19 10.25
N MET A 56 1.34 4.12 11.05
CA MET A 56 0.44 4.01 12.18
C MET A 56 0.72 5.04 13.27
N LEU A 57 2.00 5.30 13.58
CA LEU A 57 2.38 6.33 14.55
C LEU A 57 1.95 7.72 14.09
N ASN A 58 2.26 8.08 12.84
CA ASN A 58 1.94 9.40 12.28
C ASN A 58 0.42 9.59 12.12
N ALA A 59 -0.33 8.52 11.82
CA ALA A 59 -1.78 8.56 11.74
C ALA A 59 -2.45 8.69 13.12
N ASN A 60 -1.79 8.24 14.19
CA ASN A 60 -2.29 8.31 15.56
C ASN A 60 -1.84 9.59 16.30
N GLU A 61 -0.78 10.25 15.81
CA GLU A 61 -0.37 11.55 16.32
C GLU A 61 -1.47 12.58 16.06
N LYS A 62 -1.76 13.44 17.05
CA LYS A 62 -2.67 14.58 16.87
C LYS A 62 -1.98 15.64 16.00
N GLY A 63 -1.82 15.36 14.71
CA GLY A 63 -1.54 16.38 13.73
C GLY A 63 -2.81 17.19 13.47
N ASP A 64 -2.66 18.49 13.23
CA ASP A 64 -3.75 19.33 12.70
C ASP A 64 -4.47 18.57 11.59
N VAL A 65 -5.81 18.54 11.65
CA VAL A 65 -6.67 17.78 10.74
C VAL A 65 -6.20 18.03 9.31
N LEU A 66 -5.49 17.05 8.73
CA LEU A 66 -5.08 17.15 7.34
C LEU A 66 -6.36 17.30 6.53
N PRO A 67 -6.45 18.29 5.62
CA PRO A 67 -7.63 18.42 4.77
C PRO A 67 -7.88 17.08 4.08
N PRO A 68 -9.15 16.71 3.83
CA PRO A 68 -9.49 15.47 3.16
C PRO A 68 -8.61 15.32 1.92
N LEU A 69 -7.90 14.19 1.80
CA LEU A 69 -7.18 13.85 0.58
C LEU A 69 -8.19 13.82 -0.56
N GLU A 70 -8.22 14.89 -1.37
CA GLU A 70 -9.03 14.93 -2.57
C GLU A 70 -8.44 13.93 -3.56
N HIS A 71 -9.20 12.88 -3.83
CA HIS A 71 -8.87 11.92 -4.86
C HIS A 71 -9.05 12.61 -6.21
N THR A 72 -7.99 13.20 -6.75
CA THR A 72 -8.00 13.81 -8.08
C THR A 72 -8.19 12.69 -9.10
N THR A 73 -9.28 12.74 -9.85
CA THR A 73 -9.64 11.76 -10.89
C THR A 73 -8.91 12.01 -12.21
N GLU A 74 -7.83 12.79 -12.22
CA GLU A 74 -7.06 13.05 -13.43
C GLU A 74 -6.02 11.94 -13.64
N LEU A 75 -6.27 11.17 -14.69
CA LEU A 75 -5.35 10.22 -15.33
C LEU A 75 -4.69 10.90 -16.54
#